data_AF-A0A434TCJ4-F1
#
_entry.id   AF-A0A434TCJ4-F1
#
_cell.length_a   1.000
_cell.length_b   1.000
_cell.length_c   1.000
_cell.angle_alpha   90.00
_cell.angle_beta   90.00
_cell.angle_gamma   90.00
#
_symmetry.space_group_name_H-M   'P 1'
#
loop_
_entity.id
_entity.type
_entity.pdbx_description
1 polymer ?
#
loop_
_entity_poly.entity_id
_entity_poly.type
_entity_poly.pdbx_seq_one_letter_code
_entity_poly.pdbx_strand_id
1 'polypeptide(L)'
;MKLSTTKRLERLHDRYVNGDLSRRTFLSLTAAAAASAGLSMPWMSRALAAVEQVRFDGWGGTVQEAIDKYAFQPYTAKTKIKVVQGTFGDENEIITKIKTAKPGDFQIVHSSGVNYYIKYVNAGMNSEINEANIPNMANVLQPMIEPFRKLTPKLSAVPYDYGTTGIAYNTKVISPEEAKEKGAGLLLDKKYAGKVGGYADMTTRVWYAALATGQDPNNIKDMDTIWAKVRETRDLAKKFWSSGAELMDLLSKGEIVVTDAWSGRVAALQDQGHPIGYLDPAGSYAWM
;
A
#
# COMPACT_ATOMS: atom_id res chain seq x y z
N MET A 1 -26.69 31.69 -39.08
CA MET A 1 -27.89 31.56 -38.22
C MET A 1 -27.45 31.23 -36.80
N LYS A 2 -27.81 32.03 -35.77
CA LYS A 2 -27.48 31.68 -34.37
C LYS A 2 -28.35 30.50 -33.93
N LEU A 3 -27.72 29.41 -33.48
CA LEU A 3 -28.42 28.26 -32.90
C LEU A 3 -29.22 28.70 -31.66
N SER A 4 -30.48 28.25 -31.55
CA SER A 4 -31.32 28.48 -30.38
C SER A 4 -30.75 27.78 -29.14
N THR A 5 -31.07 28.29 -27.95
CA THR A 5 -30.68 27.69 -26.67
C THR A 5 -31.14 26.24 -26.55
N THR A 6 -32.35 25.93 -27.03
CA THR A 6 -32.90 24.57 -27.08
C THR A 6 -32.02 23.62 -27.89
N LYS A 7 -31.67 23.99 -29.14
CA LYS A 7 -30.80 23.17 -29.99
C LYS A 7 -29.39 23.00 -29.42
N ARG A 8 -28.90 23.96 -28.63
CA ARG A 8 -27.61 23.86 -27.94
C ARG A 8 -27.66 22.86 -26.78
N LEU A 9 -28.75 22.84 -26.02
CA LEU A 9 -28.96 21.90 -24.91
C LEU A 9 -29.20 20.47 -25.40
N GLU A 10 -29.99 20.29 -26.46
CA GLU A 10 -30.20 18.98 -27.11
C GLU A 10 -28.87 18.39 -27.59
N ARG A 11 -28.07 19.18 -28.32
CA ARG A 11 -26.74 18.74 -28.76
C ARG A 11 -25.79 18.43 -27.60
N LEU A 12 -25.90 19.16 -26.48
CA LEU A 12 -25.10 18.91 -25.29
C LEU A 12 -25.50 17.59 -24.61
N HIS A 13 -26.80 17.31 -24.56
CA HIS A 13 -27.37 16.05 -24.07
C HIS A 13 -26.95 14.87 -24.95
N ASP A 14 -27.07 15.00 -26.28
CA ASP A 14 -26.70 13.94 -27.21
C ASP A 14 -25.22 13.58 -27.11
N ARG A 15 -24.35 14.59 -26.97
CA ARG A 15 -22.91 14.38 -26.73
C ARG A 15 -22.61 13.70 -25.40
N TYR A 16 -23.43 13.91 -24.37
CA TYR A 16 -23.29 13.18 -23.10
C TYR A 16 -23.76 11.72 -23.25
N VAL A 17 -24.93 11.50 -23.85
CA VAL A 17 -25.48 10.14 -24.08
C VAL A 17 -24.55 9.30 -24.95
N ASN A 18 -23.92 9.91 -25.95
CA ASN A 18 -22.97 9.24 -26.84
C ASN A 18 -21.57 9.06 -26.23
N GLY A 19 -21.33 9.51 -24.99
CA GLY A 19 -20.05 9.37 -24.30
C GLY A 19 -18.97 10.38 -24.71
N ASP A 20 -19.26 11.33 -25.59
CA ASP A 20 -18.33 12.39 -26.03
C ASP A 20 -18.01 13.41 -24.93
N LEU A 21 -18.79 13.42 -23.85
CA LEU A 21 -18.63 14.31 -22.71
C LEU A 21 -18.67 13.53 -21.40
N SER A 22 -17.72 13.82 -20.50
CA SER A 22 -17.79 13.32 -19.14
C SER A 22 -19.03 13.91 -18.43
N ARG A 23 -19.62 13.14 -17.50
CA ARG A 23 -20.73 13.61 -16.65
C ARG A 23 -20.42 14.95 -15.99
N ARG A 24 -19.17 15.16 -15.57
CA ARG A 24 -18.71 16.42 -14.97
C ARG A 24 -18.81 17.58 -15.96
N THR A 25 -18.28 17.41 -17.17
CA THR A 25 -18.31 18.43 -18.22
C THR A 25 -19.74 18.78 -18.64
N PHE A 26 -20.59 17.77 -18.77
CA PHE A 26 -22.02 17.96 -19.07
C PHE A 26 -22.72 18.78 -17.98
N LEU A 27 -22.52 18.43 -16.70
CA LEU A 27 -23.09 19.13 -15.56
C LEU A 27 -22.56 20.58 -15.45
N SER A 28 -21.27 20.81 -15.71
CA SER A 28 -20.70 22.17 -15.71
C SER A 28 -21.24 23.04 -16.84
N LEU A 29 -21.40 22.51 -18.06
CA LEU A 29 -21.93 23.27 -19.20
C LEU A 29 -23.43 23.56 -19.07
N THR A 30 -24.21 22.61 -18.55
CA THR A 30 -25.64 22.83 -18.25
C THR A 30 -25.82 23.81 -17.09
N ALA A 31 -24.99 23.73 -16.05
CA ALA A 31 -24.97 24.71 -14.96
C ALA A 31 -24.65 26.12 -15.46
N ALA A 32 -23.63 26.29 -16.32
CA ALA A 32 -23.28 27.59 -16.89
C ALA A 32 -24.40 28.18 -17.77
N ALA A 33 -25.08 27.34 -18.56
CA ALA A 33 -26.23 27.76 -19.36
C ALA A 33 -27.41 28.21 -18.49
N ALA A 34 -27.73 27.47 -17.42
CA ALA A 34 -28.81 27.82 -16.52
C ALA A 34 -28.50 29.09 -15.68
N ALA A 35 -27.23 29.30 -15.29
CA ALA A 35 -26.78 30.53 -14.66
C ALA A 35 -26.94 31.75 -15.58
N SER A 36 -26.65 31.62 -16.89
CA SER A 36 -26.87 32.69 -17.87
C SER A 36 -28.35 33.05 -18.08
N ALA A 37 -29.26 32.16 -17.70
CA ALA A 37 -30.70 32.35 -17.73
C ALA A 37 -31.30 32.79 -16.38
N GLY A 38 -30.46 33.05 -15.36
CA GLY A 38 -30.91 33.50 -14.03
C GLY A 38 -31.58 32.41 -13.18
N LEU A 39 -31.49 31.14 -13.57
CA LEU A 39 -32.10 30.03 -12.84
C LEU A 39 -31.07 29.47 -11.83
N SER A 40 -31.31 29.63 -10.53
CA SER A 40 -30.50 28.98 -9.50
C SER A 40 -31.04 27.57 -9.23
N MET A 41 -30.22 26.54 -9.42
CA MET A 41 -30.59 25.18 -9.09
C MET A 41 -29.69 24.59 -7.98
N PRO A 42 -30.18 23.70 -7.09
CA PRO A 42 -29.40 23.14 -5.98
C PRO A 42 -28.12 22.39 -6.37
N TRP A 43 -28.01 21.96 -7.63
CA TRP A 43 -26.87 21.25 -8.18
C TRP A 43 -25.82 22.18 -8.80
N MET A 44 -26.13 23.46 -8.98
CA MET A 44 -25.27 24.47 -9.58
C MET A 44 -24.10 24.86 -8.65
N SER A 45 -24.35 24.90 -7.34
CA SER A 45 -23.34 25.06 -6.29
C SER A 45 -22.37 23.87 -6.21
N ARG A 46 -22.84 22.66 -6.54
CA ARG A 46 -21.99 21.45 -6.60
C ARG A 46 -21.17 21.34 -7.90
N ALA A 47 -21.65 21.93 -8.99
CA ALA A 47 -20.96 21.92 -10.29
C ALA A 47 -19.84 22.96 -10.40
N LEU A 48 -19.86 23.99 -9.55
CA LEU A 48 -18.90 25.11 -9.51
C LEU A 48 -17.92 25.07 -8.33
N ALA A 49 -18.08 24.15 -7.38
CA ALA A 49 -17.13 24.01 -6.29
C ALA A 49 -15.77 23.53 -6.85
N ALA A 50 -14.79 24.43 -6.87
CA ALA A 50 -13.41 24.07 -7.16
C ALA A 50 -12.96 23.03 -6.11
N VAL A 51 -12.22 22.01 -6.54
CA VAL A 51 -11.60 21.08 -5.59
C VAL A 51 -10.49 21.85 -4.90
N GLU A 52 -10.69 22.23 -3.65
CA GLU A 52 -9.68 22.99 -2.88
C GLU A 52 -8.70 22.07 -2.15
N GLN A 53 -9.11 20.83 -1.89
CA GLN A 53 -8.30 19.84 -1.18
C GLN A 53 -8.58 18.41 -1.63
N VAL A 54 -7.58 17.55 -1.42
CA VAL A 54 -7.66 16.09 -1.51
C VAL A 54 -7.08 15.50 -0.22
N ARG A 55 -7.69 14.45 0.31
CA ARG A 55 -7.23 13.75 1.51
C ARG A 55 -6.43 12.52 1.13
N PHE A 56 -5.30 12.37 1.82
CA PHE A 56 -4.44 11.20 1.79
C PHE A 56 -4.28 10.65 3.22
N ASP A 57 -4.49 9.37 3.41
CA ASP A 57 -4.19 8.68 4.66
C ASP A 57 -3.12 7.61 4.41
N GLY A 58 -2.03 7.66 5.18
CA GLY A 58 -0.92 6.71 5.04
C GLY A 58 -0.32 6.28 6.37
N TRP A 59 0.86 5.69 6.29
CA TRP A 59 1.56 5.10 7.44
C TRP A 59 2.26 6.11 8.36
N GLY A 60 2.33 7.38 7.95
CA GLY A 60 3.14 8.39 8.65
C GLY A 60 4.64 8.14 8.56
N GLY A 61 5.39 8.82 9.45
CA GLY A 61 6.84 8.69 9.56
C GLY A 61 7.59 9.05 8.27
N THR A 62 8.80 8.48 8.12
CA THR A 62 9.72 8.82 7.04
C THR A 62 9.17 8.56 5.63
N VAL A 63 8.31 7.53 5.48
CA VAL A 63 7.65 7.23 4.20
C VAL A 63 6.72 8.36 3.80
N GLN A 64 5.84 8.80 4.72
CA GLN A 64 4.89 9.87 4.43
C GLN A 64 5.58 11.24 4.32
N GLU A 65 6.62 11.49 5.10
CA GLU A 65 7.46 12.69 4.96
C GLU A 65 8.11 12.77 3.57
N ALA A 66 8.58 11.64 3.04
CA ALA A 66 9.12 11.57 1.68
C ALA A 66 8.03 11.85 0.63
N ILE A 67 6.85 11.27 0.75
CA ILE A 67 5.72 11.54 -0.17
C ILE A 67 5.32 13.02 -0.10
N ASP A 68 5.25 13.60 1.10
CA ASP A 68 4.91 15.01 1.27
C ASP A 68 5.89 15.91 0.52
N LYS A 69 7.17 15.72 0.76
CA LYS A 69 8.24 16.52 0.18
C LYS A 69 8.32 16.38 -1.35
N TYR A 70 8.24 15.16 -1.87
CA TYR A 70 8.54 14.89 -3.28
C TYR A 70 7.29 14.79 -4.17
N ALA A 71 6.09 14.61 -3.60
CA ALA A 71 4.85 14.51 -4.36
C ALA A 71 3.81 15.55 -3.96
N PHE A 72 3.43 15.65 -2.68
CA PHE A 72 2.31 16.51 -2.27
C PHE A 72 2.65 18.00 -2.37
N GLN A 73 3.80 18.44 -1.87
CA GLN A 73 4.20 19.84 -1.96
C GLN A 73 4.35 20.32 -3.42
N PRO A 74 5.04 19.59 -4.33
CA PRO A 74 5.06 19.94 -5.75
C PRO A 74 3.67 19.94 -6.40
N TYR A 75 2.82 18.97 -6.06
CA TYR A 75 1.43 18.91 -6.54
C TYR A 75 0.64 20.15 -6.11
N THR A 76 0.67 20.51 -4.83
CA THR A 76 -0.01 21.69 -4.29
C THR A 76 0.55 22.99 -4.88
N ALA A 77 1.87 23.10 -5.04
CA ALA A 77 2.49 24.28 -5.65
C ALA A 77 1.97 24.53 -7.08
N LYS A 78 1.83 23.46 -7.88
CA LYS A 78 1.38 23.49 -9.28
C LYS A 78 -0.13 23.67 -9.44
N THR A 79 -0.92 23.01 -8.60
CA THR A 79 -2.39 22.91 -8.78
C THR A 79 -3.17 23.86 -7.88
N LYS A 80 -2.53 24.36 -6.81
CA LYS A 80 -3.15 25.08 -5.68
C LYS A 80 -4.14 24.25 -4.86
N ILE A 81 -4.26 22.95 -5.14
CA ILE A 81 -5.07 22.00 -4.37
C ILE A 81 -4.23 21.50 -3.19
N LYS A 82 -4.75 21.64 -1.97
CA LYS A 82 -4.07 21.19 -0.75
C LYS A 82 -4.20 19.66 -0.59
N VAL A 83 -3.13 19.00 -0.14
CA VAL A 83 -3.22 17.61 0.32
C VAL A 83 -3.39 17.61 1.83
N VAL A 84 -4.57 17.21 2.31
CA VAL A 84 -4.85 17.00 3.73
C VAL A 84 -4.38 15.60 4.09
N GLN A 85 -3.51 15.50 5.08
CA GLN A 85 -2.90 14.23 5.46
C GLN A 85 -3.47 13.68 6.75
N GLY A 86 -3.79 12.39 6.74
CA GLY A 86 -4.07 11.58 7.92
C GLY A 86 -3.10 10.42 8.03
N THR A 87 -3.13 9.74 9.18
CA THR A 87 -2.31 8.56 9.44
C THR A 87 -3.14 7.45 10.08
N PHE A 88 -2.71 6.21 9.93
CA PHE A 88 -3.25 5.04 10.62
C PHE A 88 -2.15 4.10 11.09
N GLY A 89 -2.42 3.33 12.15
CA GLY A 89 -1.47 2.39 12.75
C GLY A 89 -1.54 0.99 12.14
N ASP A 90 -2.71 0.60 11.63
CA ASP A 90 -2.92 -0.69 10.95
C ASP A 90 -4.07 -0.64 9.91
N GLU A 91 -4.11 -1.64 9.03
CA GLU A 91 -5.08 -1.72 7.94
C GLU A 91 -6.53 -1.92 8.43
N ASN A 92 -6.75 -2.67 9.50
CA ASN A 92 -8.11 -2.89 10.01
C ASN A 92 -8.68 -1.62 10.64
N GLU A 93 -7.83 -0.80 11.27
CA GLU A 93 -8.18 0.53 11.78
C GLU A 93 -8.71 1.42 10.65
N ILE A 94 -7.96 1.60 9.56
CA ILE A 94 -8.36 2.48 8.45
C ILE A 94 -9.58 1.93 7.69
N ILE A 95 -9.70 0.61 7.50
CA ILE A 95 -10.90 -0.01 6.92
C ILE A 95 -12.13 0.28 7.78
N THR A 96 -12.01 0.20 9.10
CA THR A 96 -13.12 0.49 10.03
C THR A 96 -13.53 1.96 9.97
N LYS A 97 -12.56 2.88 9.89
CA LYS A 97 -12.84 4.32 9.70
C LYS A 97 -13.57 4.57 8.39
N ILE A 98 -13.16 3.94 7.29
CA ILE A 98 -13.82 4.12 5.99
C ILE A 98 -15.25 3.60 5.98
N LYS A 99 -15.51 2.44 6.61
CA LYS A 99 -16.86 1.86 6.68
C LYS A 99 -17.89 2.76 7.36
N THR A 100 -17.47 3.58 8.32
CA THR A 100 -18.36 4.49 9.06
C THR A 100 -18.36 5.92 8.52
N ALA A 101 -17.48 6.21 7.55
CA ALA A 101 -17.36 7.52 6.93
C ALA A 101 -18.38 7.75 5.81
N LYS A 102 -18.60 9.01 5.44
CA LYS A 102 -19.43 9.35 4.30
C LYS A 102 -18.63 9.14 3.01
N PRO A 103 -19.29 8.80 1.87
CA PRO A 103 -18.62 8.73 0.59
C PRO A 103 -17.85 10.02 0.29
N GLY A 104 -16.56 9.89 0.06
CA GLY A 104 -15.67 11.01 -0.20
C GLY A 104 -15.12 11.70 1.06
N ASP A 105 -15.24 11.13 2.26
CA ASP A 105 -14.46 11.59 3.43
C ASP A 105 -13.00 11.11 3.37
N PHE A 106 -12.78 9.91 2.81
CA PHE A 106 -11.47 9.35 2.45
C PHE A 106 -11.37 9.25 0.92
N GLN A 107 -10.26 9.72 0.34
CA GLN A 107 -10.08 9.69 -1.13
C GLN A 107 -8.87 8.88 -1.58
N ILE A 108 -7.74 8.98 -0.88
CA ILE A 108 -6.54 8.19 -1.19
C ILE A 108 -6.05 7.53 0.09
N VAL A 109 -5.86 6.22 0.04
CA VAL A 109 -5.27 5.43 1.14
C VAL A 109 -4.05 4.70 0.62
N HIS A 110 -2.92 4.87 1.32
CA HIS A 110 -1.71 4.10 1.08
C HIS A 110 -1.84 2.73 1.78
N SER A 111 -2.64 1.85 1.20
CA SER A 111 -2.91 0.49 1.70
C SER A 111 -1.94 -0.54 1.13
N SER A 112 -1.87 -1.70 1.79
CA SER A 112 -0.91 -2.76 1.54
C SER A 112 -1.48 -3.87 0.66
N GLY A 113 -0.91 -4.06 -0.51
CA GLY A 113 -0.93 -5.31 -1.25
C GLY A 113 -2.31 -5.81 -1.68
N VAL A 114 -2.30 -6.98 -2.30
CA VAL A 114 -3.50 -7.55 -2.94
C VAL A 114 -4.57 -8.01 -1.95
N ASN A 115 -4.17 -8.40 -0.74
CA ASN A 115 -5.07 -8.91 0.29
C ASN A 115 -5.96 -7.82 0.90
N TYR A 116 -5.45 -6.59 1.06
CA TYR A 116 -6.29 -5.48 1.50
C TYR A 116 -7.02 -4.84 0.32
N TYR A 117 -6.39 -4.73 -0.84
CA TYR A 117 -7.05 -4.31 -2.08
C TYR A 117 -8.37 -5.04 -2.33
N ILE A 118 -8.37 -6.37 -2.29
CA ILE A 118 -9.60 -7.14 -2.54
C ILE A 118 -10.65 -6.95 -1.44
N LYS A 119 -10.26 -6.65 -0.19
CA LYS A 119 -11.20 -6.29 0.89
C LYS A 119 -11.90 -4.96 0.59
N TYR A 120 -11.17 -3.95 0.09
CA TYR A 120 -11.76 -2.69 -0.33
C TYR A 120 -12.75 -2.88 -1.48
N VAL A 121 -12.36 -3.67 -2.49
CA VAL A 121 -13.21 -3.98 -3.65
C VAL A 121 -14.47 -4.72 -3.24
N ASN A 122 -14.35 -5.82 -2.49
CA ASN A 122 -15.50 -6.63 -2.07
C ASN A 122 -16.46 -5.86 -1.15
N ALA A 123 -15.96 -4.89 -0.39
CA ALA A 123 -16.79 -4.03 0.46
C ALA A 123 -17.38 -2.82 -0.28
N GLY A 124 -17.10 -2.64 -1.57
CA GLY A 124 -17.56 -1.49 -2.35
C GLY A 124 -16.99 -0.15 -1.87
N MET A 125 -15.82 -0.17 -1.24
CA MET A 125 -15.15 1.01 -0.67
C MET A 125 -14.10 1.62 -1.61
N ASN A 126 -14.09 1.21 -2.88
CA ASN A 126 -13.13 1.64 -3.88
C ASN A 126 -13.80 2.43 -5.01
N SER A 127 -12.98 3.12 -5.80
CA SER A 127 -13.40 3.77 -7.05
C SER A 127 -12.45 3.36 -8.17
N GLU A 128 -12.99 3.00 -9.33
CA GLU A 128 -12.18 2.66 -10.51
C GLU A 128 -11.32 3.85 -10.91
N ILE A 129 -10.02 3.63 -11.12
CA ILE A 129 -9.12 4.66 -11.65
C ILE A 129 -9.28 4.76 -13.16
N ASN A 130 -9.14 5.98 -13.68
CA ASN A 130 -8.95 6.17 -15.12
C ASN A 130 -7.46 6.15 -15.42
N GLU A 131 -6.96 5.01 -15.89
CA GLU A 131 -5.55 4.80 -16.20
C GLU A 131 -5.02 5.79 -17.27
N ALA A 132 -5.88 6.26 -18.19
CA ALA A 132 -5.50 7.26 -19.19
C ALA A 132 -5.08 8.61 -18.59
N ASN A 133 -5.52 8.91 -17.36
CA ASN A 133 -5.11 10.11 -16.62
C ASN A 133 -3.79 9.93 -15.87
N ILE A 134 -3.19 8.73 -15.90
CA ILE A 134 -2.00 8.38 -15.14
C ILE A 134 -0.94 7.83 -16.13
N PRO A 135 -0.35 8.69 -16.98
CA PRO A 135 0.61 8.25 -17.99
C PRO A 135 1.82 7.52 -17.39
N ASN A 136 2.17 7.83 -16.14
CA ASN A 136 3.26 7.20 -15.41
C ASN A 136 2.95 5.76 -14.97
N MET A 137 1.73 5.23 -15.18
CA MET A 137 1.45 3.80 -15.00
C MET A 137 2.35 2.92 -15.87
N ALA A 138 2.86 3.44 -16.99
CA ALA A 138 3.84 2.76 -17.83
C ALA A 138 5.17 2.47 -17.11
N ASN A 139 5.48 3.18 -16.02
CA ASN A 139 6.71 3.00 -15.24
C ASN A 139 6.54 2.00 -14.08
N VAL A 140 5.32 1.50 -13.83
CA VAL A 140 5.07 0.52 -12.77
C VAL A 140 5.61 -0.84 -13.20
N LEU A 141 6.38 -1.48 -12.32
CA LEU A 141 6.93 -2.82 -12.56
C LEU A 141 5.79 -3.82 -12.78
N GLN A 142 5.87 -4.63 -13.85
CA GLN A 142 4.84 -5.63 -14.16
C GLN A 142 4.51 -6.56 -12.98
N PRO A 143 5.49 -7.09 -12.22
CA PRO A 143 5.20 -7.93 -11.05
C PRO A 143 4.37 -7.23 -9.96
N MET A 144 4.37 -5.90 -9.89
CA MET A 144 3.61 -5.14 -8.89
C MET A 144 2.16 -4.91 -9.29
N ILE A 145 1.85 -4.91 -10.59
CA ILE A 145 0.50 -4.57 -11.08
C ILE A 145 -0.28 -5.80 -11.58
N GLU A 146 0.39 -6.80 -12.13
CA GLU A 146 -0.26 -8.02 -12.63
C GLU A 146 -1.13 -8.74 -11.58
N PRO A 147 -0.70 -8.89 -10.31
CA PRO A 147 -1.54 -9.51 -9.28
C PRO A 147 -2.89 -8.80 -9.07
N PHE A 148 -2.90 -7.46 -9.14
CA PHE A 148 -4.13 -6.67 -9.01
C PHE A 148 -5.04 -6.84 -10.23
N ARG A 149 -4.47 -6.92 -11.44
CA ARG A 149 -5.23 -7.16 -12.68
C ARG A 149 -5.88 -8.54 -12.73
N LYS A 150 -5.29 -9.54 -12.06
CA LYS A 150 -5.89 -10.88 -11.92
C LYS A 150 -7.11 -10.88 -11.00
N LEU A 151 -7.19 -9.92 -10.07
CA LEU A 151 -8.28 -9.81 -9.10
C LEU A 151 -9.48 -9.02 -9.64
N THR A 152 -9.24 -8.01 -10.46
CA THR A 152 -10.29 -7.10 -10.94
C THR A 152 -10.11 -6.71 -12.41
N PRO A 153 -11.20 -6.61 -13.20
CA PRO A 153 -11.11 -6.23 -14.62
C PRO A 153 -10.67 -4.77 -14.83
N LYS A 154 -10.96 -3.90 -13.86
CA LYS A 154 -10.49 -2.51 -13.82
C LYS A 154 -9.86 -2.24 -12.46
N LEU A 155 -8.77 -1.48 -12.47
CA LEU A 155 -8.04 -1.18 -11.25
C LEU A 155 -8.73 -0.08 -10.44
N SER A 156 -8.56 -0.14 -9.12
CA SER A 156 -8.88 0.95 -8.19
C SER A 156 -7.71 1.36 -7.32
N ALA A 157 -6.50 0.95 -7.69
CA ALA A 157 -5.26 1.25 -6.98
C ALA A 157 -4.10 1.36 -7.97
N VAL A 158 -3.05 2.08 -7.56
CA VAL A 158 -1.78 2.23 -8.28
C VAL A 158 -0.67 1.78 -7.33
N PRO A 159 0.18 0.82 -7.72
CA PRO A 159 1.35 0.47 -6.92
C PRO A 159 2.27 1.69 -6.80
N TYR A 160 2.70 1.98 -5.57
CA TYR A 160 3.50 3.16 -5.26
C TYR A 160 4.92 2.78 -4.83
N ASP A 161 5.04 1.99 -3.78
CA ASP A 161 6.28 1.46 -3.27
C ASP A 161 6.19 -0.05 -3.06
N TYR A 162 7.35 -0.67 -2.88
CA TYR A 162 7.44 -2.03 -2.38
C TYR A 162 8.64 -2.13 -1.47
N GLY A 163 8.64 -3.16 -0.65
CA GLY A 163 9.84 -3.61 0.01
C GLY A 163 9.74 -5.09 0.31
N THR A 164 10.85 -5.66 0.70
CA THR A 164 10.89 -7.04 1.14
C THR A 164 10.84 -7.09 2.66
N THR A 165 10.08 -8.04 3.18
CA THR A 165 10.42 -8.67 4.44
C THR A 165 11.46 -9.70 4.06
N GLY A 166 12.69 -9.53 4.53
CA GLY A 166 13.83 -10.44 4.36
C GLY A 166 14.32 -10.93 5.72
N ILE A 167 15.55 -11.40 5.81
CA ILE A 167 16.17 -11.89 7.06
C ILE A 167 17.26 -10.92 7.50
N ALA A 168 17.05 -10.26 8.62
CA ALA A 168 18.09 -9.48 9.29
C ALA A 168 18.88 -10.36 10.25
N TYR A 169 20.19 -10.16 10.30
CA TYR A 169 21.06 -10.88 11.23
C TYR A 169 22.20 -10.01 11.74
N ASN A 170 22.66 -10.27 12.97
CA ASN A 170 23.81 -9.58 13.55
C ASN A 170 25.12 -10.17 12.97
N THR A 171 25.83 -9.38 12.17
CA THR A 171 27.07 -9.78 11.48
C THR A 171 28.25 -10.11 12.40
N LYS A 172 28.18 -9.72 13.69
CA LYS A 172 29.16 -10.12 14.70
C LYS A 172 28.91 -11.54 15.24
N VAL A 173 27.74 -12.11 14.97
CA VAL A 173 27.31 -13.42 15.49
C VAL A 173 27.10 -14.44 14.37
N ILE A 174 26.52 -14.01 13.25
CA ILE A 174 26.21 -14.82 12.07
C ILE A 174 27.00 -14.23 10.89
N SER A 175 27.82 -15.05 10.23
CA SER A 175 28.55 -14.59 9.05
C SER A 175 27.63 -14.50 7.82
N PRO A 176 27.94 -13.64 6.84
CA PRO A 176 27.17 -13.58 5.59
C PRO A 176 27.10 -14.92 4.85
N GLU A 177 28.14 -15.74 4.94
CA GLU A 177 28.20 -17.08 4.33
C GLU A 177 27.22 -18.03 5.03
N GLU A 178 27.21 -18.07 6.37
CA GLU A 178 26.25 -18.86 7.13
C GLU A 178 24.82 -18.41 6.83
N ALA A 179 24.58 -17.09 6.74
CA ALA A 179 23.27 -16.58 6.42
C ALA A 179 22.80 -17.01 5.02
N LYS A 180 23.68 -16.88 4.03
CA LYS A 180 23.39 -17.28 2.64
C LYS A 180 23.15 -18.78 2.51
N GLU A 181 23.93 -19.61 3.19
CA GLU A 181 23.80 -21.07 3.18
C GLU A 181 22.45 -21.50 3.76
N LYS A 182 22.04 -20.92 4.88
CA LYS A 182 20.84 -21.34 5.62
C LYS A 182 19.55 -20.69 5.12
N GLY A 183 19.62 -19.49 4.52
CA GLY A 183 18.44 -18.76 4.07
C GLY A 183 17.39 -18.60 5.18
N ALA A 184 16.12 -18.85 4.86
CA ALA A 184 15.01 -18.85 5.83
C ALA A 184 15.18 -19.86 6.99
N GLY A 185 16.01 -20.90 6.81
CA GLY A 185 16.34 -21.85 7.86
C GLY A 185 17.03 -21.23 9.08
N LEU A 186 17.64 -20.04 8.94
CA LEU A 186 18.21 -19.28 10.07
C LEU A 186 17.19 -19.01 11.19
N LEU A 187 15.91 -18.79 10.82
CA LEU A 187 14.82 -18.51 11.77
C LEU A 187 14.42 -19.75 12.59
N LEU A 188 14.94 -20.92 12.22
CA LEU A 188 14.69 -22.22 12.88
C LEU A 188 15.97 -22.80 13.48
N ASP A 189 17.07 -22.06 13.46
CA ASP A 189 18.36 -22.56 13.93
C ASP A 189 18.42 -22.54 15.46
N LYS A 190 18.48 -23.74 16.04
CA LYS A 190 18.58 -23.98 17.49
C LYS A 190 19.83 -23.36 18.12
N LYS A 191 20.88 -23.11 17.33
CA LYS A 191 22.08 -22.36 17.77
C LYS A 191 21.71 -20.98 18.32
N TYR A 192 20.64 -20.36 17.83
CA TYR A 192 20.20 -19.02 18.21
C TYR A 192 18.94 -19.03 19.09
N ALA A 193 18.56 -20.17 19.67
CA ALA A 193 17.41 -20.29 20.56
C ALA A 193 17.43 -19.22 21.67
N GLY A 194 16.29 -18.55 21.89
CA GLY A 194 16.17 -17.44 22.83
C GLY A 194 16.79 -16.12 22.35
N LYS A 195 17.29 -16.07 21.11
CA LYS A 195 17.78 -14.87 20.41
C LYS A 195 17.22 -14.74 18.99
N VAL A 196 16.24 -15.57 18.61
CA VAL A 196 15.48 -15.42 17.35
C VAL A 196 14.35 -14.43 17.58
N GLY A 197 14.16 -13.47 16.68
CA GLY A 197 12.95 -12.65 16.60
C GLY A 197 12.03 -13.13 15.49
N GLY A 198 10.80 -12.62 15.47
CA GLY A 198 9.92 -12.74 14.32
C GLY A 198 8.79 -11.73 14.31
N TYR A 199 8.29 -11.35 13.15
CA TYR A 199 7.11 -10.51 13.06
C TYR A 199 5.86 -11.24 13.58
N ALA A 200 5.07 -10.59 14.44
CA ALA A 200 3.80 -11.07 14.99
C ALA A 200 2.63 -11.13 13.97
N ASP A 201 2.93 -11.34 12.69
CA ASP A 201 1.97 -11.50 11.60
C ASP A 201 1.93 -12.95 11.12
N MET A 202 0.73 -13.53 11.05
CA MET A 202 0.52 -14.92 10.68
C MET A 202 0.96 -15.20 9.24
N THR A 203 0.69 -14.27 8.32
CA THR A 203 1.07 -14.43 6.91
C THR A 203 2.58 -14.54 6.79
N THR A 204 3.32 -13.68 7.47
CA THR A 204 4.79 -13.71 7.51
C THR A 204 5.30 -14.99 8.18
N ARG A 205 4.70 -15.46 9.28
CA ARG A 205 5.08 -16.74 9.91
C ARG A 205 4.97 -17.91 8.94
N VAL A 206 3.81 -18.04 8.30
CA VAL A 206 3.51 -19.10 7.34
C VAL A 206 4.44 -19.02 6.13
N TRP A 207 4.67 -17.81 5.62
CA TRP A 207 5.54 -17.58 4.46
C TRP A 207 6.97 -18.04 4.71
N TYR A 208 7.55 -17.64 5.84
CA TYR A 208 8.93 -17.98 6.18
C TYR A 208 9.12 -19.44 6.59
N ALA A 209 8.11 -20.05 7.20
CA ALA A 209 8.09 -21.50 7.40
C ALA A 209 8.03 -22.27 6.06
N ALA A 210 7.31 -21.76 5.06
CA ALA A 210 7.29 -22.35 3.72
C ALA A 210 8.67 -22.24 3.04
N LEU A 211 9.27 -21.04 3.05
CA LEU A 211 10.63 -20.86 2.52
C LEU A 211 11.66 -21.75 3.22
N ALA A 212 11.58 -21.88 4.55
CA ALA A 212 12.52 -22.72 5.30
C ALA A 212 12.34 -24.23 5.06
N THR A 213 11.21 -24.66 4.50
CA THR A 213 10.92 -26.05 4.13
C THR A 213 11.02 -26.28 2.62
N GLY A 214 11.41 -25.26 1.84
CA GLY A 214 11.51 -25.31 0.39
C GLY A 214 10.16 -25.37 -0.33
N GLN A 215 9.06 -25.07 0.36
CA GLN A 215 7.74 -24.96 -0.27
C GLN A 215 7.55 -23.58 -0.91
N ASP A 216 6.79 -23.51 -2.00
CA ASP A 216 6.32 -22.24 -2.58
C ASP A 216 5.29 -21.59 -1.63
N PRO A 217 5.58 -20.41 -1.05
CA PRO A 217 4.65 -19.74 -0.15
C PRO A 217 3.32 -19.34 -0.80
N ASN A 218 3.29 -19.17 -2.13
CA ASN A 218 2.06 -18.87 -2.87
C ASN A 218 1.24 -20.12 -3.20
N ASN A 219 1.79 -21.32 -2.97
CA ASN A 219 1.17 -22.58 -3.36
C ASN A 219 1.57 -23.73 -2.41
N ILE A 220 1.43 -23.50 -1.11
CA ILE A 220 1.77 -24.46 -0.05
C ILE A 220 1.01 -25.77 -0.27
N LYS A 221 1.73 -26.89 -0.24
CA LYS A 221 1.18 -28.24 -0.48
C LYS A 221 1.02 -29.05 0.80
N ASP A 222 1.92 -28.84 1.77
CA ASP A 222 1.91 -29.52 3.05
C ASP A 222 1.84 -28.49 4.18
N MET A 223 0.61 -28.11 4.52
CA MET A 223 0.32 -27.12 5.56
C MET A 223 0.62 -27.66 6.98
N ASP A 224 0.58 -28.97 7.21
CA ASP A 224 0.89 -29.54 8.52
C ASP A 224 2.36 -29.37 8.86
N THR A 225 3.25 -29.59 7.88
CA THR A 225 4.67 -29.29 8.02
C THR A 225 4.91 -27.79 8.28
N ILE A 226 4.18 -26.90 7.59
CA ILE A 226 4.29 -25.45 7.84
C ILE A 226 3.89 -25.11 9.28
N TRP A 227 2.75 -25.63 9.76
CA TRP A 227 2.32 -25.42 11.14
C TRP A 227 3.30 -25.96 12.17
N ALA A 228 3.93 -27.11 11.90
CA ALA A 228 4.98 -27.64 12.76
C ALA A 228 6.17 -26.68 12.84
N LYS A 229 6.60 -26.10 11.71
CA LYS A 229 7.70 -25.12 11.68
C LYS A 229 7.35 -23.79 12.33
N VAL A 230 6.12 -23.30 12.17
CA VAL A 230 5.66 -22.10 12.89
C VAL A 230 5.72 -22.32 14.42
N ARG A 231 5.34 -23.50 14.91
CA ARG A 231 5.48 -23.85 16.34
C ARG A 231 6.94 -23.95 16.77
N GLU A 232 7.81 -24.51 15.92
CA GLU A 232 9.25 -24.56 16.19
C GLU A 232 9.85 -23.14 16.29
N THR A 233 9.51 -22.23 15.38
CA THR A 233 9.93 -20.82 15.48
C THR A 233 9.42 -20.18 16.77
N ARG A 234 8.17 -20.45 17.19
CA ARG A 234 7.62 -19.96 18.46
C ARG A 234 8.47 -20.41 19.65
N ASP A 235 8.89 -21.67 19.67
CA ASP A 235 9.65 -22.22 20.79
C ASP A 235 11.10 -21.69 20.82
N LEU A 236 11.64 -21.24 19.68
CA LEU A 236 12.96 -20.63 19.57
C LEU A 236 12.95 -19.11 19.80
N ALA A 237 11.82 -18.45 19.57
CA ALA A 237 11.74 -17.01 19.55
C ALA A 237 11.91 -16.40 20.95
N LYS A 238 12.77 -15.39 21.04
CA LYS A 238 12.83 -14.47 22.17
C LYS A 238 11.57 -13.62 22.25
N LYS A 239 11.15 -13.11 21.10
CA LYS A 239 10.06 -12.15 20.98
C LYS A 239 9.48 -12.16 19.57
N PHE A 240 8.15 -12.10 19.51
CA PHE A 240 7.46 -11.69 18.30
C PHE A 240 7.21 -10.19 18.35
N TRP A 241 7.90 -9.42 17.51
CA TRP A 241 7.76 -7.97 17.46
C TRP A 241 6.51 -7.57 16.70
N SER A 242 5.90 -6.45 17.06
CA SER A 242 4.65 -5.95 16.47
C SER A 242 4.79 -4.58 15.82
N SER A 243 5.94 -3.92 15.96
CA SER A 243 6.21 -2.62 15.34
C SER A 243 7.65 -2.51 14.83
N GLY A 244 7.88 -1.60 13.87
CA GLY A 244 9.21 -1.34 13.32
C GLY A 244 10.16 -0.73 14.36
N ALA A 245 9.65 0.03 15.32
CA ALA A 245 10.45 0.59 16.42
C ALA A 245 10.93 -0.52 17.38
N GLU A 246 10.05 -1.46 17.73
CA GLU A 246 10.41 -2.62 18.55
C GLU A 246 11.42 -3.52 17.84
N LEU A 247 11.23 -3.78 16.54
CA LEU A 247 12.22 -4.48 15.71
C LEU A 247 13.61 -3.83 15.77
N MET A 248 13.66 -2.51 15.61
CA MET A 248 14.93 -1.77 15.66
C MET A 248 15.59 -1.83 17.04
N ASP A 249 14.81 -1.68 18.12
CA ASP A 249 15.31 -1.74 19.49
C ASP A 249 15.92 -3.11 19.82
N LEU A 250 15.22 -4.20 19.48
CA LEU A 250 15.68 -5.57 19.71
C LEU A 250 16.98 -5.88 18.95
N LEU A 251 17.09 -5.45 17.69
CA LEU A 251 18.28 -5.66 16.85
C LEU A 251 19.47 -4.80 17.31
N SER A 252 19.24 -3.51 17.58
CA SER A 252 20.30 -2.57 17.97
C SER A 252 20.94 -2.95 19.30
N LYS A 253 20.16 -3.46 20.26
CA LYS A 253 20.63 -3.98 21.55
C LYS A 253 21.20 -5.40 21.49
N GLY A 254 21.02 -6.10 20.36
CA GLY A 254 21.43 -7.50 20.21
C GLY A 254 20.65 -8.48 21.08
N GLU A 255 19.44 -8.11 21.53
CA GLU A 255 18.54 -9.02 22.25
C GLU A 255 18.06 -10.16 21.35
N ILE A 256 17.92 -9.85 20.05
CA ILE A 256 17.80 -10.84 18.99
C ILE A 256 18.99 -10.70 18.03
N VAL A 257 19.45 -11.83 17.50
CA VAL A 257 20.57 -11.89 16.56
C VAL A 257 20.14 -12.26 15.15
N VAL A 258 18.90 -12.76 14.99
CA VAL A 258 18.30 -13.06 13.70
C VAL A 258 16.79 -12.93 13.76
N THR A 259 16.19 -12.37 12.72
CA THR A 259 14.73 -12.20 12.60
C THR A 259 14.39 -11.97 11.14
N ASP A 260 13.18 -12.32 10.74
CA ASP A 260 12.60 -11.66 9.58
C ASP A 260 12.40 -10.16 9.89
N ALA A 261 12.61 -9.31 8.89
CA ALA A 261 12.67 -7.86 9.08
C ALA A 261 12.29 -7.11 7.79
N TRP A 262 11.66 -5.95 7.97
CA TRP A 262 11.38 -5.04 6.87
C TRP A 262 12.68 -4.36 6.40
N SER A 263 12.99 -4.51 5.11
CA SER A 263 14.15 -3.94 4.43
C SER A 263 14.46 -2.48 4.83
N GLY A 264 13.45 -1.60 4.85
CA GLY A 264 13.64 -0.20 5.24
C GLY A 264 14.14 0.01 6.67
N ARG A 265 13.74 -0.84 7.63
CA ARG A 265 14.23 -0.78 9.02
C ARG A 265 15.67 -1.27 9.14
N VAL A 266 16.02 -2.28 8.34
CA VAL A 266 17.39 -2.81 8.29
C VAL A 266 18.33 -1.78 7.68
N ALA A 267 17.93 -1.14 6.57
CA ALA A 267 18.68 -0.05 5.96
C ALA A 267 18.93 1.10 6.96
N ALA A 268 17.91 1.52 7.70
CA ALA A 268 18.06 2.57 8.72
C ALA A 268 19.05 2.18 9.84
N LEU A 269 19.06 0.92 10.29
CA LEU A 269 20.05 0.44 11.26
C LEU A 269 21.46 0.40 10.69
N GLN A 270 21.62 0.04 9.41
CA GLN A 270 22.89 0.05 8.70
C GLN A 270 23.44 1.48 8.56
N ASP A 271 22.59 2.44 8.21
CA ASP A 271 22.94 3.88 8.13
C ASP A 271 23.37 4.43 9.51
N GLN A 272 22.81 3.90 10.59
CA GLN A 272 23.20 4.22 11.97
C GLN A 272 24.49 3.51 12.42
N GLY A 273 25.09 2.66 11.57
CA GLY A 273 26.33 1.94 11.86
C GLY A 273 26.16 0.68 12.71
N HIS A 274 24.93 0.18 12.90
CA HIS A 274 24.73 -1.10 13.57
C HIS A 274 25.21 -2.26 12.69
N PRO A 275 25.79 -3.33 13.27
CA PRO A 275 26.38 -4.44 12.52
C PRO A 275 25.31 -5.43 12.03
N ILE A 276 24.32 -4.96 11.29
CA ILE A 276 23.18 -5.77 10.81
C ILE A 276 23.32 -6.07 9.32
N GLY A 277 23.30 -7.35 8.98
CA GLY A 277 23.22 -7.85 7.62
C GLY A 277 21.78 -8.05 7.20
N TYR A 278 21.52 -7.96 5.89
CA TYR A 278 20.22 -8.26 5.29
C TYR A 278 20.40 -9.34 4.24
N LEU A 279 19.62 -10.41 4.34
CA LEU A 279 19.50 -11.44 3.32
C LEU A 279 18.09 -11.41 2.76
N ASP A 280 17.99 -11.26 1.44
CA ASP A 280 16.75 -11.35 0.70
C ASP A 280 16.72 -12.69 -0.06
N PRO A 281 16.23 -13.79 0.55
CA PRO A 281 16.19 -15.09 -0.11
C PRO A 281 15.26 -15.09 -1.34
N ALA A 282 15.51 -16.02 -2.27
CA ALA A 282 14.59 -16.24 -3.38
C ALA A 282 13.18 -16.59 -2.84
N GLY A 283 12.16 -15.89 -3.32
CA GLY A 283 10.78 -16.06 -2.84
C GLY A 283 10.44 -15.29 -1.55
N SER A 284 11.29 -14.36 -1.10
CA SER A 284 10.98 -13.45 0.01
C SER A 284 9.61 -12.79 -0.13
N TYR A 285 9.00 -12.53 1.01
CA TYR A 285 7.72 -11.84 1.04
C TYR A 285 7.91 -10.37 0.67
N ALA A 286 7.37 -9.99 -0.49
CA ALA A 286 7.29 -8.59 -0.90
C ALA A 286 5.95 -8.01 -0.43
N TRP A 287 6.02 -6.91 0.32
CA TRP A 287 4.88 -6.05 0.58
C TRP A 287 4.92 -4.89 -0.40
N MET A 288 3.73 -4.45 -0.78
CA MET A 288 3.42 -3.33 -1.67
C MET A 288 2.23 -2.60 -1.08
#